data_AF-A0A929CD89-F1
#
_entry.id   AF-A0A929CD89-F1
#
_cell.length_a   1.000
_cell.length_b   1.000
_cell.length_c   1.000
_cell.angle_alpha   90.00
_cell.angle_beta   90.00
_cell.angle_gamma   90.00
#
_symmetry.space_group_name_H-M   'P 1'
#
loop_
_entity.id
_entity.type
_entity.pdbx_description
1 polymer ?
#
loop_
_entity_poly.entity_id
_entity_poly.type
_entity_poly.pdbx_seq_one_letter_code
_entity_poly.pdbx_strand_id
1 'polypeptide(L)'
;MSFDELIAKGRRALEEDDSRSALQTLQEAIKLGETAEAWQLLAEAQLEENQLAQAKRSLTSGLKIDADNIDLLYLSADLSLEEEQIDAALQTYEKIIAIDPQESDALVNKALLEMDAEQFTAA
;
A
#
# COMPACT_ATOMS: atom_id res chain seq x y z
N MET A 1 6.73 -25.07 -3.28
CA MET A 1 6.27 -24.37 -2.07
C MET A 1 4.77 -24.21 -2.17
N SER A 2 4.04 -24.35 -1.07
CA SER A 2 2.62 -24.02 -1.00
C SER A 2 2.39 -22.51 -1.10
N PHE A 3 1.14 -22.09 -1.26
CA PHE A 3 0.77 -20.67 -1.21
C PHE A 3 1.26 -20.00 0.07
N ASP A 4 0.95 -20.57 1.23
CA ASP A 4 1.34 -20.01 2.54
C ASP A 4 2.87 -19.96 2.72
N GLU A 5 3.60 -20.96 2.23
CA GLU A 5 5.07 -20.97 2.26
C GLU A 5 5.67 -19.85 1.40
N LEU A 6 5.07 -19.58 0.23
CA LEU A 6 5.50 -18.49 -0.64
C LEU A 6 5.21 -17.12 -0.01
N ILE A 7 4.03 -16.94 0.60
CA ILE A 7 3.68 -15.71 1.32
C ILE A 7 4.66 -15.45 2.47
N ALA A 8 4.91 -16.47 3.31
CA ALA A 8 5.82 -16.34 4.44
C ALA A 8 7.26 -16.03 3.99
N LYS A 9 7.72 -16.64 2.89
CA LYS A 9 9.03 -16.35 2.31
C LYS A 9 9.08 -14.94 1.72
N GLY A 10 8.05 -14.52 0.99
CA GLY A 10 7.94 -13.18 0.40
C GLY A 10 7.97 -12.08 1.45
N ARG A 11 7.20 -12.24 2.54
CA ARG A 11 7.23 -11.31 3.68
C ARG A 11 8.61 -11.20 4.31
N ARG A 12 9.26 -12.34 4.59
CA ARG A 12 10.61 -12.32 5.18
C ARG A 12 11.61 -11.57 4.28
N ALA A 13 11.49 -11.74 2.96
CA ALA A 13 12.36 -11.02 2.03
C ALA A 13 12.13 -9.50 2.08
N LEU A 14 10.89 -9.02 2.26
CA LEU A 14 10.60 -7.59 2.51
C LEU A 14 11.22 -7.12 3.84
N GLU A 15 11.06 -7.89 4.91
CA GLU A 15 11.67 -7.59 6.22
C GLU A 15 13.22 -7.51 6.15
N GLU A 16 13.82 -8.20 5.18
CA GLU A 16 15.26 -8.23 4.92
C GLU A 16 15.72 -7.18 3.88
N ASP A 17 14.83 -6.29 3.41
CA ASP A 17 15.09 -5.29 2.35
C ASP A 17 15.47 -5.95 0.99
N ASP A 18 15.11 -7.22 0.80
CA ASP A 18 15.27 -7.97 -0.46
C ASP A 18 13.95 -7.94 -1.26
N SER A 19 13.55 -6.72 -1.61
CA SER A 19 12.39 -6.39 -2.44
C SER A 19 12.31 -7.22 -3.74
N ARG A 20 13.46 -7.53 -4.35
CA ARG A 20 13.56 -8.32 -5.59
C ARG A 20 13.19 -9.77 -5.40
N SER A 21 13.71 -10.40 -4.35
CA SER A 21 13.36 -11.78 -4.00
C SER A 21 11.90 -11.88 -3.55
N ALA A 22 11.43 -10.88 -2.79
CA ALA A 22 10.03 -10.76 -2.40
C ALA A 22 9.13 -10.70 -3.63
N LEU A 23 9.40 -9.79 -4.57
CA LEU A 23 8.62 -9.60 -5.79
C LEU A 23 8.49 -10.92 -6.58
N GLN A 24 9.60 -11.63 -6.81
CA GLN A 24 9.57 -12.90 -7.54
C GLN A 24 8.73 -13.96 -6.81
N THR A 25 8.94 -14.08 -5.50
CA THR A 25 8.26 -15.09 -4.67
C THR A 25 6.75 -14.81 -4.58
N LEU A 26 6.36 -13.54 -4.41
CA LEU A 26 4.97 -13.12 -4.29
C LEU A 26 4.21 -13.22 -5.62
N GLN A 27 4.88 -12.98 -6.74
CA GLN A 27 4.30 -13.25 -8.07
C GLN A 27 4.02 -14.74 -8.31
N GLU A 28 4.80 -15.64 -7.70
CA GLU A 28 4.48 -17.07 -7.69
C GLU A 28 3.30 -17.36 -6.77
N ALA A 29 3.24 -16.74 -5.59
CA ALA A 29 2.15 -16.92 -4.64
C ALA A 29 0.78 -16.57 -5.26
N ILE A 30 0.68 -15.40 -5.92
CA ILE A 30 -0.57 -14.92 -6.53
C ILE A 30 -1.14 -15.88 -7.59
N LYS A 31 -0.28 -16.68 -8.23
CA LYS A 31 -0.74 -17.70 -9.21
C LYS A 31 -1.42 -18.89 -8.55
N LEU A 32 -1.16 -19.12 -7.26
CA LEU A 32 -1.72 -20.25 -6.49
C LEU A 32 -2.94 -19.86 -5.68
N GLY A 33 -3.03 -18.60 -5.24
CA GLY A 33 -4.14 -18.08 -4.45
C GLY A 33 -4.10 -16.57 -4.36
N GLU A 34 -5.27 -15.96 -4.12
CA GLU A 34 -5.41 -14.52 -4.00
C GLU A 34 -6.02 -14.19 -2.63
N THR A 35 -5.31 -13.40 -1.84
CA THR A 35 -5.77 -12.81 -0.57
C THR A 35 -5.41 -11.34 -0.54
N ALA A 36 -6.09 -10.54 0.29
CA ALA A 36 -5.76 -9.13 0.46
C ALA A 36 -4.29 -8.96 0.89
N GLU A 37 -3.84 -9.77 1.85
CA GLU A 37 -2.46 -9.82 2.33
C GLU A 37 -1.44 -10.16 1.22
N ALA A 38 -1.75 -11.12 0.34
CA ALA A 38 -0.86 -11.47 -0.75
C ALA A 38 -0.68 -10.31 -1.74
N TRP A 39 -1.79 -9.62 -2.05
CA TRP A 39 -1.77 -8.43 -2.90
C TRP A 39 -1.08 -7.24 -2.23
N GLN A 40 -1.24 -7.08 -0.91
CA GLN A 40 -0.54 -6.07 -0.10
C GLN A 40 0.97 -6.24 -0.19
N LEU A 41 1.48 -7.43 0.16
CA LEU A 41 2.92 -7.71 0.12
C LEU A 41 3.48 -7.55 -1.30
N LEU A 42 2.71 -7.97 -2.32
CA LEU A 42 3.14 -7.81 -3.70
C LEU A 42 3.18 -6.33 -4.12
N ALA A 43 2.21 -5.52 -3.69
CA ALA A 43 2.20 -4.09 -3.94
C ALA A 43 3.37 -3.39 -3.25
N GLU A 44 3.66 -3.73 -2.00
CA GLU A 44 4.81 -3.23 -1.23
C GLU A 44 6.12 -3.50 -1.96
N ALA A 45 6.39 -4.76 -2.33
CA ALA A 45 7.58 -5.14 -3.12
C ALA A 45 7.67 -4.41 -4.46
N GLN A 46 6.53 -4.10 -5.08
CA GLN A 46 6.48 -3.33 -6.33
C GLN A 46 6.78 -1.86 -6.11
N LEU A 47 6.32 -1.24 -5.02
CA LEU A 47 6.62 0.15 -4.69
C LEU A 47 8.11 0.32 -4.38
N GLU A 48 8.71 -0.57 -3.60
CA GLU A 48 10.16 -0.57 -3.31
C GLU A 48 11.02 -0.69 -4.59
N GLU A 49 10.57 -1.48 -5.56
CA GLU A 49 11.23 -1.60 -6.87
C GLU A 49 10.79 -0.51 -7.88
N ASN A 50 10.07 0.52 -7.44
CA ASN A 50 9.56 1.63 -8.26
C ASN A 50 8.68 1.18 -9.45
N GLN A 51 7.96 0.07 -9.29
CA GLN A 51 7.00 -0.50 -10.24
C GLN A 51 5.59 0.05 -10.01
N LEU A 52 5.46 1.38 -10.03
CA LEU A 52 4.25 2.11 -9.63
C LEU A 52 2.96 1.63 -10.35
N ALA A 53 3.06 1.40 -11.66
CA ALA A 53 1.91 0.94 -12.45
C ALA A 53 1.47 -0.49 -12.09
N GLN A 54 2.40 -1.35 -11.69
CA GLN A 54 2.09 -2.69 -11.22
C GLN A 54 1.53 -2.64 -9.80
N ALA A 55 2.14 -1.84 -8.91
CA ALA A 55 1.67 -1.60 -7.55
C ALA A 55 0.21 -1.14 -7.54
N LYS A 56 -0.14 -0.16 -8.38
CA LYS A 56 -1.52 0.31 -8.53
C LYS A 56 -2.52 -0.80 -8.85
N ARG A 57 -2.15 -1.74 -9.70
CA ARG A 57 -2.99 -2.89 -10.07
C ARG A 57 -3.11 -3.87 -8.92
N SER A 58 -2.00 -4.18 -8.24
CA SER A 58 -1.99 -5.06 -7.06
C SER A 58 -2.85 -4.50 -5.93
N LEU A 59 -2.71 -3.20 -5.63
CA LEU A 59 -3.55 -2.49 -4.65
C LEU A 59 -5.02 -2.54 -5.04
N THR A 60 -5.35 -2.30 -6.31
CA THR A 60 -6.73 -2.41 -6.80
C THR A 60 -7.29 -3.83 -6.62
N SER A 61 -6.47 -4.86 -6.83
CA SER A 61 -6.89 -6.25 -6.62
C SER A 61 -7.07 -6.58 -5.14
N GLY A 62 -6.14 -6.15 -4.28
CA GLY A 62 -6.23 -6.32 -2.83
C GLY A 62 -7.47 -5.66 -2.24
N LEU A 63 -7.68 -4.38 -2.56
CA LEU A 63 -8.83 -3.59 -2.08
C LEU A 63 -10.19 -4.07 -2.63
N LYS A 64 -10.21 -4.88 -3.70
CA LYS A 64 -11.43 -5.58 -4.13
C LYS A 64 -11.78 -6.77 -3.24
N ILE A 65 -10.77 -7.40 -2.62
CA ILE A 65 -10.97 -8.53 -1.70
C ILE A 65 -11.35 -7.99 -0.32
N ASP A 66 -10.60 -6.99 0.16
CA ASP A 66 -10.86 -6.32 1.41
C ASP A 66 -10.69 -4.81 1.24
N ALA A 67 -11.81 -4.12 1.08
CA ALA A 67 -11.83 -2.68 0.81
C ALA A 67 -11.35 -1.86 2.00
N ASP A 68 -11.46 -2.39 3.22
CA ASP A 68 -11.20 -1.67 4.46
C ASP A 68 -9.89 -2.13 5.13
N ASN A 69 -9.06 -2.87 4.37
CA ASN A 69 -7.72 -3.24 4.79
C ASN A 69 -6.84 -1.98 4.90
N ILE A 70 -6.48 -1.63 6.13
CA ILE A 70 -5.74 -0.39 6.44
C ILE A 70 -4.35 -0.39 5.77
N ASP A 71 -3.62 -1.50 5.77
CA ASP A 71 -2.29 -1.57 5.16
C ASP A 71 -2.33 -1.29 3.64
N LEU A 72 -3.30 -1.88 2.93
CA LEU A 72 -3.53 -1.61 1.52
C LEU A 72 -3.93 -0.15 1.25
N LEU A 73 -4.68 0.46 2.16
CA LEU A 73 -5.05 1.87 2.07
C LEU A 73 -3.82 2.77 2.28
N TYR A 74 -2.92 2.45 3.22
CA TYR A 74 -1.66 3.18 3.37
C TYR A 74 -0.80 3.12 2.11
N LEU A 75 -0.55 1.91 1.59
CA LEU A 75 0.22 1.76 0.35
C LEU A 75 -0.44 2.48 -0.84
N SER A 76 -1.77 2.58 -0.86
CA SER A 76 -2.49 3.37 -1.86
C SER A 76 -2.30 4.88 -1.67
N ALA A 77 -2.30 5.36 -0.42
CA ALA A 77 -2.02 6.76 -0.12
C ALA A 77 -0.58 7.13 -0.51
N ASP A 78 0.38 6.28 -0.17
CA ASP A 78 1.80 6.46 -0.52
C ASP A 78 2.00 6.51 -2.04
N LEU A 79 1.39 5.57 -2.78
CA LEU A 79 1.42 5.61 -4.24
C LEU A 79 0.78 6.89 -4.79
N SER A 80 -0.32 7.36 -4.20
CA SER A 80 -0.93 8.64 -4.60
C SER A 80 -0.01 9.83 -4.33
N LEU A 81 0.75 9.83 -3.24
CA LEU A 81 1.73 10.88 -2.95
C LEU A 81 2.89 10.86 -3.93
N GLU A 82 3.43 9.68 -4.26
CA GLU A 82 4.46 9.50 -5.30
C GLU A 82 3.97 9.94 -6.69
N GLU A 83 2.67 9.80 -6.98
CA GLU A 83 2.04 10.31 -8.20
C GLU A 83 1.62 11.80 -8.11
N GLU A 84 1.99 12.52 -7.05
CA GLU A 84 1.62 13.92 -6.73
C GLU A 84 0.09 14.15 -6.66
N GLN A 85 -0.70 13.09 -6.44
CA GLN A 85 -2.15 13.11 -6.32
C GLN A 85 -2.58 13.36 -4.87
N ILE A 86 -2.31 14.56 -4.36
CA ILE A 86 -2.55 14.94 -2.96
C ILE A 86 -4.02 14.72 -2.54
N ASP A 87 -4.98 15.10 -3.38
CA ASP A 87 -6.41 14.92 -3.08
C ASP A 87 -6.80 13.45 -2.91
N ALA A 88 -6.18 12.55 -3.68
CA ALA A 88 -6.44 11.11 -3.59
C ALA A 88 -5.84 10.52 -2.32
N ALA A 89 -4.63 10.95 -1.94
CA ALA A 89 -4.01 10.55 -0.67
C ALA A 89 -4.85 11.01 0.52
N LEU A 90 -5.31 12.27 0.52
CA LEU A 90 -6.19 12.81 1.57
C LEU A 90 -7.49 12.00 1.72
N GLN A 91 -8.19 11.70 0.62
CA GLN A 91 -9.40 10.87 0.66
C GLN A 91 -9.11 9.46 1.22
N THR A 92 -7.92 8.92 0.93
CA THR A 92 -7.51 7.60 1.41
C THR A 92 -7.25 7.63 2.92
N TYR A 93 -6.56 8.65 3.43
CA TYR A 93 -6.37 8.84 4.88
C TYR A 93 -7.69 9.08 5.61
N GLU A 94 -8.61 9.85 5.03
CA GLU A 94 -9.96 10.02 5.59
C GLU A 94 -10.71 8.70 5.70
N LYS A 95 -10.54 7.81 4.72
CA LYS A 95 -11.11 6.47 4.78
C LYS A 95 -10.49 5.65 5.92
N ILE A 96 -9.17 5.68 6.10
CA ILE A 96 -8.50 4.98 7.20
C ILE A 96 -9.04 5.49 8.55
N ILE A 97 -9.14 6.81 8.73
CA ILE A 97 -9.67 7.43 9.96
C ILE A 97 -11.15 7.07 10.19
N ALA A 98 -11.94 6.87 9.14
CA ALA A 98 -13.33 6.43 9.27
C ALA A 98 -13.43 4.96 9.73
N ILE A 99 -12.45 4.12 9.38
CA ILE A 99 -12.36 2.72 9.81
C ILE A 99 -11.83 2.64 11.24
N ASP A 100 -10.72 3.32 11.52
CA ASP A 100 -10.13 3.45 12.84
C ASP A 100 -9.85 4.93 13.19
N PRO A 101 -10.75 5.56 13.97
CA PRO A 101 -10.58 6.95 14.40
C PRO A 101 -9.38 7.22 15.32
N GLN A 102 -8.73 6.17 15.84
CA GLN A 102 -7.55 6.29 16.69
C GLN A 102 -6.25 6.02 15.92
N GLU A 103 -6.32 5.78 14.62
CA GLU A 103 -5.15 5.54 13.80
C GLU A 103 -4.30 6.82 13.68
N SER A 104 -3.25 6.84 14.48
CA SER A 104 -2.46 8.05 14.73
C SER A 104 -1.65 8.44 13.51
N ASP A 105 -1.16 7.47 12.75
CA ASP A 105 -0.33 7.75 11.58
C ASP A 105 -1.17 8.37 10.46
N ALA A 106 -2.43 7.93 10.29
CA ALA A 106 -3.34 8.51 9.31
C ALA A 106 -3.74 9.95 9.67
N LEU A 107 -3.98 10.21 10.96
CA LEU A 107 -4.26 11.56 11.46
C LEU A 107 -3.08 12.50 11.23
N VAL A 108 -1.85 12.05 11.51
CA VAL A 108 -0.63 12.82 11.28
C VAL A 108 -0.41 13.08 9.80
N ASN A 109 -0.48 12.06 8.95
CA ASN A 109 -0.26 12.22 7.52
C ASN A 109 -1.30 13.14 6.89
N LYS A 110 -2.58 13.01 7.26
CA LYS A 110 -3.63 13.93 6.82
C LYS A 110 -3.32 15.37 7.21
N ALA A 111 -2.98 15.62 8.48
CA ALA A 111 -2.69 16.97 8.97
C ALA A 111 -1.49 17.61 8.26
N LEU A 112 -0.43 16.83 7.99
CA LEU A 112 0.74 17.30 7.25
C LEU A 112 0.36 17.74 5.82
N LEU A 113 -0.44 16.94 5.12
CA LEU A 113 -0.89 17.26 3.76
C LEU A 113 -1.79 18.49 3.70
N GLU A 114 -2.69 18.67 4.67
CA GLU A 114 -3.54 19.86 4.77
C GLU A 114 -2.72 21.12 5.04
N MET A 115 -1.71 21.04 5.91
CA MET A 115 -0.81 22.16 6.19
C MET A 115 0.01 22.59 4.97
N ASP A 116 0.49 21.64 4.18
CA ASP A 116 1.23 21.94 2.95
C ASP A 116 0.31 22.60 1.92
N ALA A 117 -0.92 22.09 1.74
CA ALA A 117 -1.92 22.68 0.85
C ALA A 117 -2.32 24.12 1.25
N GLU A 118 -2.42 24.41 2.55
CA GLU A 118 -2.66 25.76 3.07
C GLU A 118 -1.48 26.71 2.78
N GLN A 119 -0.23 26.23 2.82
CA GLN A 119 0.94 27.06 2.52
C GLN A 119 1.03 27.47 1.05
N PHE A 120 0.55 26.63 0.11
CA PHE A 120 0.53 26.96 -1.32
C PHE A 120 -0.62 27.89 -1.74
N THR A 121 -1.71 27.96 -0.97
CA THR A 121 -2.85 28.84 -1.27
C THR A 121 -2.68 30.26 -0.69
N ALA A 122 -1.72 30.46 0.20
CA ALA A 122 -1.41 31.73 0.85
C ALA A 122 -0.36 32.61 0.11
N ALA A 123 0.10 32.20 -1.09
CA ALA A 123 1.09 32.91 -1.91
C ALA A 123 0.46 33.56 -3.16
#